data_AF-A0A9E0UWT0-F1
#
_entry.id   AF-A0A9E0UWT0-F1
#
_cell.length_a   1.000
_cell.length_b   1.000
_cell.length_c   1.000
_cell.angle_alpha   90.00
_cell.angle_beta   90.00
_cell.angle_gamma   90.00
#
_symmetry.space_group_name_H-M   'P 1'
#
loop_
_entity.id
_entity.type
_entity.pdbx_description
1 polymer ?
#
loop_
_entity_poly.entity_id
_entity_poly.type
_entity_poly.pdbx_seq_one_letter_code
_entity_poly.pdbx_strand_id
1 'polypeptide(L)'
;MKINLDKYIIDDRIFDVKFSCDLNMCKGACCTITGTDGAPLLEKEINVMKHLLPKVEKYLPEKHLDVIKREGFYYRHDNDYAVSTYNDNECVFSFYDEKGIAKCAFQTAYFAGEIEFKKPISCYLFPIRVYGKKRNIMRYEKITECNDALDKGVTEDKTVFEFLKQPIIDEFGIDFYKAAKEKFLNKNLNKTKV
;
A
#
# COMPACT_ATOMS: atom_id res chain seq x y z
N MET A 1 -18.60 8.78 3.98
CA MET A 1 -19.62 8.14 4.85
C MET A 1 -19.11 6.70 5.14
N LYS A 2 -19.69 5.90 6.04
CA LYS A 2 -19.04 4.63 6.49
C LYS A 2 -19.92 3.41 6.25
N ILE A 3 -19.28 2.26 6.07
CA ILE A 3 -19.91 0.94 5.99
C ILE A 3 -19.41 0.14 7.20
N ASN A 4 -20.35 -0.32 8.02
CA ASN A 4 -20.04 -1.23 9.11
C ASN A 4 -20.31 -2.66 8.63
N LEU A 5 -19.30 -3.51 8.69
CA LEU A 5 -19.34 -4.93 8.34
C LEU A 5 -18.76 -5.72 9.50
N ASP A 6 -19.61 -6.33 10.32
CA ASP A 6 -19.25 -6.97 11.58
C ASP A 6 -18.39 -6.04 12.46
N LYS A 7 -17.10 -6.38 12.63
CA LYS A 7 -16.12 -5.58 13.37
C LYS A 7 -15.44 -4.51 12.53
N TYR A 8 -15.59 -4.52 11.20
CA TYR A 8 -14.91 -3.63 10.27
C TYR A 8 -15.68 -2.34 10.03
N ILE A 9 -14.95 -1.22 9.99
CA ILE A 9 -15.44 0.10 9.63
C ILE A 9 -14.72 0.51 8.35
N ILE A 10 -15.44 0.55 7.24
CA ILE A 10 -14.90 0.79 5.91
C ILE A 10 -15.40 2.13 5.39
N ASP A 11 -14.49 2.99 4.97
CA ASP A 11 -14.81 4.23 4.24
C ASP A 11 -15.52 3.90 2.92
N ASP A 12 -16.68 4.49 2.67
CA ASP A 12 -17.44 4.18 1.45
C ASP A 12 -16.78 4.68 0.17
N ARG A 13 -15.88 5.67 0.27
CA ARG A 13 -15.07 6.12 -0.87
C ARG A 13 -14.25 4.98 -1.48
N ILE A 14 -13.93 3.93 -0.73
CA ILE A 14 -13.24 2.74 -1.25
C ILE A 14 -14.03 2.06 -2.38
N PHE A 15 -15.36 2.16 -2.35
CA PHE A 15 -16.23 1.54 -3.34
C PHE A 15 -16.69 2.52 -4.43
N ASP A 16 -16.66 3.83 -4.17
CA ASP A 16 -17.13 4.85 -5.11
C ASP A 16 -15.98 5.45 -5.94
N VAL A 17 -14.80 5.64 -5.35
CA VAL A 17 -13.66 6.28 -6.01
C VAL A 17 -13.11 5.36 -7.09
N LYS A 18 -13.06 5.88 -8.32
CA LYS A 18 -12.42 5.24 -9.46
C LYS A 18 -10.90 5.40 -9.36
N PHE A 19 -10.17 4.29 -9.47
CA PHE A 19 -8.72 4.26 -9.28
C PHE A 19 -8.09 3.07 -10.02
N SER A 20 -7.01 3.34 -10.74
CA SER A 20 -6.13 2.31 -11.32
C SER A 20 -4.70 2.86 -11.37
N CYS A 21 -3.78 2.24 -10.63
CA CYS A 21 -2.41 2.74 -10.52
C CYS A 21 -1.68 2.77 -11.88
N ASP A 22 -0.92 3.83 -12.14
CA ASP A 22 -0.07 3.96 -13.32
C ASP A 22 1.34 4.45 -12.98
N LEU A 23 2.29 3.51 -12.91
CA LEU A 23 3.69 3.82 -12.62
C LEU A 23 4.39 4.55 -13.78
N ASN A 24 3.88 4.47 -15.01
CA ASN A 24 4.48 5.19 -16.12
C ASN A 24 4.19 6.69 -16.04
N MET A 25 3.05 7.05 -15.46
CA MET A 25 2.63 8.44 -15.23
C MET A 25 3.27 9.00 -13.96
N CYS A 26 3.05 8.37 -12.81
CA CYS A 26 3.51 8.92 -11.52
C CYS A 26 4.97 8.61 -11.17
N LYS A 27 5.66 7.80 -11.97
CA LYS A 27 7.06 7.38 -11.76
C LYS A 27 7.34 6.71 -10.41
N GLY A 28 6.32 6.14 -9.77
CA GLY A 28 6.46 5.47 -8.47
C GLY A 28 6.47 6.43 -7.28
N ALA A 29 5.87 7.62 -7.44
CA ALA A 29 5.86 8.69 -6.44
C ALA A 29 5.46 8.24 -5.02
N CYS A 30 4.60 7.22 -4.86
CA CYS A 30 4.21 6.71 -3.54
C CYS A 30 5.35 6.11 -2.71
N CYS A 31 6.51 5.82 -3.31
CA CYS A 31 7.72 5.37 -2.62
C CYS A 31 8.71 6.52 -2.33
N THR A 32 8.42 7.72 -2.82
CA THR A 32 9.35 8.87 -2.85
C THR A 32 8.59 10.18 -2.56
N ILE A 33 7.59 10.12 -1.67
CA ILE A 33 6.83 11.32 -1.27
C ILE A 33 7.64 12.07 -0.22
N THR A 34 7.94 13.33 -0.52
CA THR A 34 8.72 14.19 0.37
C THR A 34 7.92 14.56 1.62
N GLY A 35 8.56 14.48 2.79
CA GLY A 35 7.96 14.95 4.05
C GLY A 35 6.85 14.04 4.59
N THR A 36 6.79 12.79 4.13
CA THR A 36 5.95 11.76 4.74
C THR A 36 6.80 10.81 5.57
N ASP A 37 6.28 10.42 6.73
CA ASP A 37 6.80 9.25 7.44
C ASP A 37 6.80 8.05 6.50
N GLY A 38 7.83 7.20 6.62
CA GLY A 38 7.91 6.02 5.78
C GLY A 38 6.73 5.07 6.01
N ALA A 39 6.54 4.13 5.09
CA ALA A 39 5.38 3.25 5.12
C ALA A 39 5.26 2.51 6.46
N PRO A 40 4.06 2.48 7.09
CA PRO A 40 3.88 1.75 8.34
C PRO A 40 4.17 0.27 8.19
N LEU A 41 4.80 -0.33 9.21
CA LEU A 41 5.16 -1.74 9.26
C LEU A 41 4.47 -2.44 10.43
N LEU A 42 4.08 -3.70 10.20
CA LEU A 42 3.73 -4.60 11.30
C LEU A 42 4.99 -5.27 11.85
N GLU A 43 5.00 -5.55 13.15
CA GLU A 43 6.12 -6.24 13.80
C GLU A 43 6.44 -7.61 13.15
N LYS A 44 5.41 -8.34 12.72
CA LYS A 44 5.56 -9.59 11.95
C LYS A 44 6.31 -9.37 10.62
N GLU A 45 6.09 -8.23 9.96
CA GLU A 45 6.72 -7.91 8.67
C GLU A 45 8.18 -7.53 8.86
N ILE A 46 8.51 -6.80 9.93
CA ILE A 46 9.90 -6.46 10.27
C ILE A 46 10.76 -7.72 10.39
N ASN A 47 10.26 -8.76 11.07
CA ASN A 47 11.02 -10.00 11.23
C ASN A 47 11.25 -10.72 9.89
N VAL A 48 10.25 -10.74 9.02
CA VAL A 48 10.37 -11.30 7.66
C VAL A 48 11.36 -10.47 6.82
N MET A 49 11.23 -9.14 6.86
CA MET A 49 12.10 -8.22 6.12
C MET A 49 13.56 -8.31 6.57
N LYS A 50 13.83 -8.45 7.88
CA LYS A 50 15.19 -8.70 8.42
C LYS A 50 15.83 -9.92 7.79
N HIS A 51 15.09 -11.03 7.72
CA HIS A 51 15.60 -12.28 7.17
C HIS A 51 15.83 -12.21 5.65
N LEU A 52 14.99 -11.45 4.94
CA LEU A 52 15.04 -11.32 3.49
C LEU A 52 15.94 -10.18 3.00
N LEU A 53 16.36 -9.27 3.88
CA LEU A 53 17.19 -8.11 3.55
C LEU A 53 18.41 -8.47 2.68
N PRO A 54 19.24 -9.48 3.03
CA PRO A 54 20.42 -9.82 2.22
C PRO A 54 20.11 -10.22 0.77
N LYS A 55 18.90 -10.71 0.50
CA LYS A 55 18.48 -11.10 -0.86
C LYS A 55 18.09 -9.90 -1.72
N VAL A 56 17.66 -8.81 -1.09
CA VAL A 56 17.15 -7.62 -1.79
C VAL A 56 18.16 -6.47 -1.85
N GLU A 57 19.23 -6.51 -1.06
CA GLU A 57 20.28 -5.48 -1.04
C GLU A 57 20.89 -5.19 -2.42
N LYS A 58 21.00 -6.21 -3.28
CA LYS A 58 21.54 -6.08 -4.64
C LYS A 58 20.75 -5.13 -5.55
N TYR A 59 19.50 -4.81 -5.21
CA TYR A 59 18.69 -3.86 -5.96
C TYR A 59 18.86 -2.42 -5.47
N LEU A 60 19.39 -2.23 -4.26
CA LEU A 60 19.37 -0.95 -3.57
C LEU A 60 20.59 -0.09 -3.93
N PRO A 61 20.42 1.23 -4.06
CA PRO A 61 21.53 2.16 -4.17
C PRO A 61 22.40 2.15 -2.91
N GLU A 62 23.71 2.37 -3.06
CA GLU A 62 24.66 2.43 -1.94
C GLU A 62 24.23 3.43 -0.86
N LYS A 63 23.73 4.61 -1.25
CA LYS A 63 23.20 5.63 -0.34
C LYS A 63 22.08 5.12 0.59
N HIS A 64 21.25 4.18 0.13
CA HIS A 64 20.17 3.61 0.94
C HIS A 64 20.71 2.49 1.84
N LEU A 65 21.63 1.67 1.32
CA LEU A 65 22.32 0.66 2.11
C LEU A 65 23.08 1.28 3.29
N ASP A 66 23.67 2.46 3.10
CA ASP A 66 24.37 3.18 4.17
C ASP A 66 23.41 3.64 5.28
N VAL A 67 22.22 4.13 4.93
CA VAL A 67 21.17 4.45 5.91
C VAL A 67 20.74 3.19 6.66
N ILE A 68 20.48 2.08 5.93
CA ILE A 68 20.07 0.81 6.54
C ILE A 68 21.14 0.31 7.52
N LYS A 69 22.43 0.44 7.19
CA LYS A 69 23.54 0.05 8.07
C LYS A 69 23.69 0.96 9.29
N ARG A 70 23.54 2.28 9.11
CA ARG A 70 23.74 3.28 10.16
C ARG A 70 22.57 3.36 11.14
N GLU A 71 21.35 3.32 10.63
CA GLU A 71 20.13 3.66 11.38
C GLU A 71 19.15 2.49 11.47
N GLY A 72 19.33 1.46 10.63
CA GLY A 72 18.34 0.41 10.43
C GLY A 72 17.33 0.78 9.34
N PHE A 73 16.63 -0.23 8.83
CA PHE A 73 15.62 -0.04 7.77
C PHE A 73 14.25 0.40 8.27
N TYR A 74 14.06 0.46 9.59
CA TYR A 74 12.82 0.90 10.22
C TYR A 74 13.13 1.68 11.49
N TYR A 75 12.23 2.60 11.84
CA TYR A 75 12.21 3.28 13.12
C TYR A 75 10.88 3.02 13.83
N ARG A 76 10.86 3.32 15.13
CA ARG A 76 9.66 3.25 15.96
C ARG A 76 9.27 4.66 16.37
N HIS A 77 8.01 5.03 16.14
CA HIS A 77 7.41 6.26 16.64
C HIS A 77 6.26 5.87 17.56
N ASP A 78 6.38 6.21 18.85
CA ASP A 78 5.50 5.73 19.92
C ASP A 78 5.33 4.20 19.95
N ASN A 79 4.20 3.71 19.43
CA ASN A 79 3.82 2.30 19.39
C ASN A 79 3.78 1.71 17.98
N ASP A 80 4.06 2.53 16.96
CA ASP A 80 3.99 2.12 15.56
C ASP A 80 5.39 2.10 14.95
N TYR A 81 5.57 1.23 13.95
CA TYR A 81 6.81 1.13 13.19
C TYR A 81 6.61 1.70 11.79
N ALA A 82 7.66 2.33 11.26
CA ALA A 82 7.70 2.86 9.91
C ALA A 82 9.03 2.51 9.24
N VAL A 83 9.01 2.36 7.92
CA VAL A 83 10.23 2.18 7.11
C VAL A 83 11.08 3.45 7.20
N SER A 84 12.39 3.33 7.34
CA SER A 84 13.31 4.47 7.31
C SER A 84 13.32 5.13 5.92
N THR A 85 13.67 6.40 5.87
CA THR A 85 13.79 7.15 4.60
C THR A 85 15.21 7.67 4.42
N TYR A 86 15.62 7.84 3.17
CA TYR A 86 16.81 8.58 2.79
C TYR A 86 16.41 10.05 2.55
N ASN A 87 17.06 10.97 3.28
CA ASN A 87 16.80 12.42 3.24
C ASN A 87 15.33 12.81 3.39
N ASP A 88 14.61 12.17 4.33
CA ASP A 88 13.19 12.47 4.64
C ASP A 88 12.25 12.39 3.42
N ASN A 89 12.61 11.58 2.43
CA ASN A 89 11.91 11.53 1.15
C ASN A 89 11.82 10.12 0.56
N GLU A 90 12.94 9.50 0.23
CA GLU A 90 12.94 8.21 -0.46
C GLU A 90 12.84 7.07 0.54
N CYS A 91 11.91 6.12 0.34
CA CYS A 91 11.92 4.87 1.09
C CYS A 91 13.27 4.15 0.90
N VAL A 92 13.93 3.69 1.97
CA VAL A 92 15.24 2.99 1.87
C VAL A 92 15.19 1.68 1.08
N PHE A 93 14.00 1.17 0.78
CA PHE A 93 13.79 0.01 -0.09
C PHE A 93 13.43 0.37 -1.53
N SER A 94 13.51 1.65 -1.89
CA SER A 94 13.25 2.11 -3.25
C SER A 94 14.53 2.14 -4.09
N PHE A 95 14.38 1.94 -5.39
CA PHE A 95 15.44 2.16 -6.37
C PHE A 95 14.80 2.58 -7.69
N TYR A 96 15.56 3.19 -8.59
CA TYR A 96 15.06 3.59 -9.90
C TYR A 96 15.43 2.55 -10.95
N ASP A 97 14.47 2.16 -11.79
CA ASP A 97 14.75 1.36 -12.97
C ASP A 97 15.38 2.20 -14.10
N GLU A 98 15.74 1.56 -15.21
CA GLU A 98 16.34 2.20 -16.38
C GLU A 98 15.47 3.31 -17.00
N LYS A 99 14.16 3.31 -16.71
CA LYS A 99 13.21 4.32 -17.19
C LYS A 99 12.97 5.44 -16.18
N GLY A 100 13.74 5.46 -15.08
CA GLY A 100 13.60 6.43 -14.00
C GLY A 100 12.33 6.24 -13.17
N ILE A 101 11.74 5.04 -13.14
CA ILE A 101 10.57 4.74 -12.32
C ILE A 101 11.04 4.15 -10.99
N ALA A 102 10.60 4.73 -9.88
CA ALA A 102 10.86 4.18 -8.55
C ALA A 102 10.14 2.83 -8.37
N LYS A 103 10.90 1.81 -7.95
CA LYS A 103 10.46 0.44 -7.67
C LYS A 103 10.81 0.06 -6.24
N CYS A 104 10.07 -0.90 -5.68
CA CYS A 104 10.38 -1.48 -4.38
C CYS A 104 11.23 -2.75 -4.55
N ALA A 105 12.37 -2.82 -3.86
CA ALA A 105 13.29 -3.96 -3.93
C ALA A 105 12.64 -5.30 -3.56
N PHE A 106 11.81 -5.34 -2.51
CA PHE A 106 11.05 -6.54 -2.16
C PHE A 106 10.08 -6.96 -3.26
N GLN A 107 9.37 -6.00 -3.84
CA GLN A 107 8.38 -6.30 -4.89
C GLN A 107 9.06 -6.83 -6.16
N THR A 108 10.22 -6.26 -6.50
CA THR A 108 11.05 -6.73 -7.61
C THR A 108 11.58 -8.14 -7.36
N ALA A 109 12.14 -8.41 -6.17
CA ALA A 109 12.65 -9.72 -5.80
C ALA A 109 11.55 -10.79 -5.80
N TYR A 110 10.34 -10.45 -5.35
CA TYR A 110 9.16 -11.33 -5.44
C TYR A 110 8.81 -11.66 -6.89
N PHE A 111 8.76 -10.67 -7.78
CA PHE A 111 8.47 -10.91 -9.20
C PHE A 111 9.58 -11.70 -9.91
N ALA A 112 10.81 -11.63 -9.41
CA ALA A 112 11.92 -12.46 -9.86
C ALA A 112 11.91 -13.89 -9.27
N GLY A 113 10.97 -14.21 -8.37
CA GLY A 113 10.87 -15.53 -7.73
C GLY A 113 11.96 -15.81 -6.68
N GLU A 114 12.63 -14.77 -6.18
CA GLU A 114 13.75 -14.90 -5.24
C GLU A 114 13.30 -14.97 -3.78
N ILE A 115 12.12 -14.43 -3.51
CA ILE A 115 11.46 -14.36 -2.20
C ILE A 115 9.95 -14.52 -2.34
N GLU A 116 9.30 -15.00 -1.28
CA GLU A 116 7.83 -15.14 -1.21
C GLU A 116 7.12 -13.90 -0.63
N PHE A 117 7.90 -12.90 -0.19
CA PHE A 117 7.37 -11.67 0.39
C PHE A 117 7.28 -10.56 -0.67
N LYS A 118 6.07 -10.10 -0.99
CA LYS A 118 5.81 -9.05 -1.99
C LYS A 118 6.33 -7.68 -1.53
N LYS A 119 5.67 -7.08 -0.55
CA LYS A 119 5.97 -5.77 0.04
C LYS A 119 5.14 -5.62 1.31
N PRO A 120 5.45 -4.64 2.18
CA PRO A 120 4.65 -4.38 3.36
C PRO A 120 3.17 -4.17 3.03
N ILE A 121 2.29 -4.62 3.92
CA ILE A 121 0.85 -4.64 3.71
C ILE A 121 0.29 -3.22 3.54
N SER A 122 0.88 -2.24 4.22
CA SER A 122 0.54 -0.83 4.07
C SER A 122 0.75 -0.34 2.63
N CYS A 123 1.85 -0.77 1.99
CA CYS A 123 2.14 -0.50 0.59
C CYS A 123 1.31 -1.38 -0.35
N TYR A 124 0.98 -2.62 0.03
CA TYR A 124 0.22 -3.55 -0.80
C TYR A 124 -1.25 -3.18 -0.92
N LEU A 125 -1.83 -2.63 0.15
CA LEU A 125 -3.19 -2.14 0.16
C LEU A 125 -3.35 -0.70 -0.30
N PHE A 126 -2.27 0.04 -0.61
CA PHE A 126 -2.40 1.44 -1.01
C PHE A 126 -3.26 1.59 -2.29
N PRO A 127 -4.26 2.49 -2.34
CA PRO A 127 -4.50 3.65 -1.46
C PRO A 127 -5.40 3.41 -0.22
N ILE A 128 -5.67 2.17 0.16
CA ILE A 128 -6.34 1.85 1.43
C ILE A 128 -5.31 1.83 2.58
N ARG A 129 -5.60 2.60 3.63
CA ARG A 129 -4.89 2.54 4.90
C ARG A 129 -5.74 1.84 5.96
N VAL A 130 -5.09 0.95 6.71
CA VAL A 130 -5.72 0.12 7.74
C VAL A 130 -5.25 0.56 9.10
N TYR A 131 -6.18 0.96 9.96
CA TYR A 131 -5.93 1.51 11.28
C TYR A 131 -6.61 0.69 12.39
N GLY A 132 -6.28 1.07 13.62
CA GLY A 132 -6.83 0.51 14.85
C GLY A 132 -6.08 -0.74 15.31
N LYS A 133 -6.03 -0.96 16.63
CA LYS A 133 -5.32 -2.10 17.23
C LYS A 133 -5.76 -3.47 16.68
N LYS A 134 -7.03 -3.57 16.26
CA LYS A 134 -7.61 -4.79 15.66
C LYS A 134 -7.54 -4.81 14.12
N ARG A 135 -6.87 -3.82 13.50
CA ARG A 135 -6.79 -3.64 12.04
C ARG A 135 -8.14 -3.71 11.33
N ASN A 136 -9.13 -3.02 11.91
CA ASN A 136 -10.52 -3.11 11.50
C ASN A 136 -11.08 -1.81 10.93
N ILE A 137 -10.26 -0.77 10.77
CA ILE A 137 -10.69 0.51 10.21
C ILE A 137 -9.97 0.71 8.87
N MET A 138 -10.71 0.74 7.77
CA MET A 138 -10.18 0.91 6.43
C MET A 138 -10.58 2.28 5.89
N ARG A 139 -9.58 3.08 5.47
CA ARG A 139 -9.81 4.42 4.91
C ARG A 139 -9.14 4.55 3.56
N TYR A 140 -9.79 5.26 2.65
CA TYR A 140 -9.17 5.71 1.42
C TYR A 140 -8.28 6.93 1.71
N GLU A 141 -7.01 6.83 1.35
CA GLU A 141 -6.02 7.91 1.41
C GLU A 141 -5.86 8.53 0.02
N LYS A 142 -6.15 9.83 -0.09
CA LYS A 142 -5.94 10.58 -1.32
C LYS A 142 -4.63 11.35 -1.21
N ILE A 143 -3.75 11.16 -2.18
CA ILE A 143 -2.53 11.97 -2.38
C ILE A 143 -2.58 12.60 -3.78
N THR A 144 -1.89 13.72 -3.96
CA THR A 144 -1.92 14.50 -5.21
C THR A 144 -1.24 13.75 -6.36
N GLU A 145 -0.21 12.98 -6.05
CA GLU A 145 0.59 12.17 -6.97
C GLU A 145 -0.20 11.01 -7.59
N CYS A 146 -1.40 10.74 -7.07
CA CYS A 146 -2.31 9.72 -7.59
C CYS A 146 -3.38 10.28 -8.54
N ASN A 147 -3.34 11.56 -8.92
CA ASN A 147 -4.35 12.14 -9.82
C ASN A 147 -4.44 11.37 -11.15
N ASP A 148 -3.31 11.03 -11.78
CA ASP A 148 -3.32 10.22 -13.02
C ASP A 148 -3.97 8.84 -12.82
N ALA A 149 -3.83 8.26 -11.61
CA ALA A 149 -4.45 6.99 -11.27
C ALA A 149 -5.97 7.11 -11.11
N LEU A 150 -6.47 8.27 -10.71
CA LEU A 150 -7.91 8.57 -10.66
C LEU A 150 -8.49 8.67 -12.07
N ASP A 151 -7.82 9.41 -12.95
CA ASP A 151 -8.25 9.60 -14.35
C ASP A 151 -8.30 8.25 -15.08
N LYS A 152 -7.23 7.45 -14.96
CA LYS A 152 -7.19 6.09 -15.50
C LYS A 152 -8.27 5.19 -14.91
N GLY A 153 -8.53 5.32 -13.61
CA GLY A 153 -9.61 4.59 -12.94
C GLY A 153 -10.99 4.89 -13.54
N VAL A 154 -11.25 6.15 -13.89
CA VAL A 154 -12.50 6.55 -14.56
C VAL A 154 -12.57 5.93 -15.95
N THR A 155 -11.48 5.98 -16.71
CA THR A 155 -11.41 5.36 -18.05
C THR A 155 -11.65 3.84 -18.02
N GLU A 156 -11.08 3.15 -17.03
CA GLU A 156 -11.24 1.70 -16.85
C GLU A 156 -12.53 1.30 -16.11
N ASP A 157 -13.33 2.28 -15.67
CA ASP A 157 -14.50 2.11 -14.79
C ASP A 157 -14.22 1.29 -13.51
N LYS A 158 -12.97 1.30 -13.01
CA LYS A 158 -12.52 0.46 -11.90
C LYS A 158 -12.45 1.22 -10.59
N THR A 159 -13.10 0.70 -9.55
CA THR A 159 -13.08 1.29 -8.20
C THR A 159 -11.82 0.90 -7.41
N VAL A 160 -11.48 1.64 -6.34
CA VAL A 160 -10.38 1.26 -5.42
C VAL A 160 -10.57 -0.16 -4.89
N PHE A 161 -11.80 -0.52 -4.50
CA PHE A 161 -12.14 -1.86 -4.01
C PHE A 161 -11.87 -2.96 -5.03
N GLU A 162 -12.14 -2.70 -6.31
CA GLU A 162 -11.90 -3.65 -7.40
C GLU A 162 -10.43 -3.73 -7.79
N PHE A 163 -9.75 -2.59 -7.86
CA PHE A 163 -8.31 -2.51 -8.10
C PHE A 163 -7.53 -3.30 -7.04
N LEU A 164 -7.93 -3.20 -5.76
CA LEU A 164 -7.28 -3.90 -4.65
C LEU A 164 -7.90 -5.26 -4.32
N LYS A 165 -8.62 -5.89 -5.25
CA LYS A 165 -9.26 -7.19 -5.02
C LYS A 165 -8.29 -8.23 -4.42
N GLN A 166 -7.15 -8.47 -5.07
CA GLN A 166 -6.20 -9.47 -4.58
C GLN A 166 -5.54 -9.06 -3.25
N PRO A 167 -5.01 -7.84 -3.07
CA PRO A 167 -4.52 -7.37 -1.78
C PRO A 167 -5.53 -7.52 -0.62
N ILE A 168 -6.80 -7.20 -0.86
CA ILE A 168 -7.86 -7.33 0.15
C ILE A 168 -8.10 -8.80 0.48
N ILE A 169 -8.14 -9.68 -0.51
CA ILE A 169 -8.33 -11.13 -0.30
C ILE A 169 -7.15 -11.73 0.45
N ASP A 170 -5.92 -11.36 0.11
CA ASP A 170 -4.71 -11.87 0.75
C ASP A 170 -4.64 -11.50 2.25
N GLU A 171 -5.10 -10.31 2.63
CA GLU A 171 -5.07 -9.85 4.03
C GLU A 171 -6.32 -10.22 4.84
N PHE A 172 -7.51 -10.13 4.24
CA PHE A 172 -8.79 -10.25 4.98
C PHE A 172 -9.61 -11.47 4.60
N GLY A 173 -9.23 -12.20 3.55
CA GLY A 173 -9.91 -13.39 3.06
C GLY A 173 -11.01 -13.11 2.03
N ILE A 174 -11.34 -14.16 1.27
CA ILE A 174 -12.35 -14.09 0.21
C ILE A 174 -13.76 -13.82 0.74
N ASP A 175 -14.10 -14.34 1.92
CA ASP A 175 -15.42 -14.16 2.51
C ASP A 175 -15.64 -12.71 2.93
N PHE A 176 -14.62 -12.06 3.50
CA PHE A 176 -14.64 -10.62 3.76
C PHE A 176 -14.88 -9.82 2.48
N TYR A 177 -14.12 -10.13 1.42
CA TYR A 177 -14.26 -9.42 0.13
C TYR A 177 -15.68 -9.53 -0.43
N LYS A 178 -16.27 -10.73 -0.43
CA LYS A 178 -17.64 -10.97 -0.89
C LYS A 178 -18.66 -10.20 -0.04
N ALA A 179 -18.57 -10.32 1.29
CA ALA A 179 -19.49 -9.67 2.20
C ALA A 179 -19.41 -8.13 2.12
N ALA A 180 -18.20 -7.57 1.98
CA ALA A 180 -18.00 -6.14 1.79
C ALA A 180 -18.62 -5.64 0.48
N LYS A 181 -18.43 -6.39 -0.62
CA LYS A 181 -19.05 -6.08 -1.92
C LYS A 181 -20.57 -6.08 -1.84
N GLU A 182 -21.15 -7.13 -1.27
CA GLU A 182 -22.60 -7.26 -1.12
C GLU A 182 -23.19 -6.15 -0.24
N LYS A 183 -22.54 -5.84 0.89
CA LYS A 183 -22.99 -4.79 1.80
C LYS A 183 -23.04 -3.43 1.11
N PHE A 184 -22.06 -3.11 0.27
CA PHE A 184 -22.04 -1.88 -0.51
C PHE A 184 -23.16 -1.84 -1.56
N LEU A 185 -23.37 -2.92 -2.31
CA LEU A 185 -24.43 -3.00 -3.32
C LEU A 185 -25.81 -2.78 -2.70
N ASN A 186 -26.10 -3.43 -1.56
CA ASN A 186 -27.36 -3.28 -0.83
C ASN A 186 -27.57 -1.85 -0.30
N LYS A 187 -26.50 -1.18 0.14
CA LYS A 187 -26.56 0.22 0.57
C LYS A 187 -26.95 1.16 -0.58
N ASN A 188 -26.45 0.92 -1.78
CA ASN A 188 -26.77 1.74 -2.95
C ASN A 188 -28.18 1.50 -3.47
N LEU A 189 -28.66 0.25 -3.48
CA LEU A 189 -30.05 -0.07 -3.83
C LEU A 189 -31.06 0.67 -2.93
N ASN A 190 -30.74 0.83 -1.65
CA ASN A 190 -31.60 1.55 -0.71
C ASN A 190 -31.53 3.08 -0.88
N LYS A 191 -30.48 3.63 -1.50
CA LYS A 191 -30.42 5.07 -1.85
C LYS A 191 -31.26 5.41 -3.08
N THR A 192 -31.41 4.49 -4.04
CA THR A 192 -32.15 4.74 -5.29
C THR A 192 -33.66 4.61 -5.13
N LYS A 193 -34.14 4.11 -3.98
CA LYS A 193 -35.56 3.93 -3.65
C LYS A 193 -36.16 5.08 -2.82
N VAL A 194 -35.41 6.15 -2.59
CA VAL A 194 -35.82 7.34 -1.83
C VAL A 194 -35.86 8.54 -2.77
#